data_AF-A0A367G9G9-F1
#
_entry.id   AF-A0A367G9G9-F1
#
_cell.length_a   1.000
_cell.length_b   1.000
_cell.length_c   1.000
_cell.angle_alpha   90.00
_cell.angle_beta   90.00
_cell.angle_gamma   90.00
#
_symmetry.space_group_name_H-M   'P 1'
#
loop_
_entity.id
_entity.type
_entity.pdbx_description
1 polymer ?
#
loop_
_entity_poly.entity_id
_entity_poly.type
_entity_poly.pdbx_seq_one_letter_code
_entity_poly.pdbx_strand_id
1 'polypeptide(L)'
;MKNYFEVKKNIVLTGNSRIFNNWAEHSSITADDFIAALEWVCDDPLDANGMLTREIALAPNGIVKLRRVNDHRTGITSFYKFEGDNGGEKGKLGTIWGGEVFDDGFMRKISLSAKDRV
;
A
#
# COMPACT_ATOMS: atom_id res chain seq x y z
N MET A 1 -15.34 6.63 -7.83
CA MET A 1 -14.10 6.61 -7.03
C MET A 1 -12.97 7.50 -7.55
N LYS A 2 -13.07 8.13 -8.74
CA LYS A 2 -12.05 9.10 -9.23
C LYS A 2 -11.91 10.38 -8.39
N ASN A 3 -13.01 10.97 -7.93
CA ASN A 3 -12.96 12.17 -7.08
C ASN A 3 -12.20 11.94 -5.77
N TYR A 4 -12.18 10.70 -5.27
CA TYR A 4 -11.53 10.40 -4.00
C TYR A 4 -10.00 10.32 -4.14
N PHE A 5 -9.50 9.71 -5.22
CA PHE A 5 -8.07 9.73 -5.54
C PHE A 5 -7.57 11.15 -5.80
N GLU A 6 -8.26 11.94 -6.64
CA GLU A 6 -7.82 13.31 -6.96
C GLU A 6 -7.73 14.21 -5.72
N VAL A 7 -8.66 14.08 -4.77
CA VAL A 7 -8.59 14.79 -3.47
C VAL A 7 -7.33 14.37 -2.71
N LYS A 8 -7.06 13.07 -2.59
CA LYS A 8 -5.87 12.58 -1.89
C LYS A 8 -4.57 13.00 -2.56
N LYS A 9 -4.52 12.90 -3.89
CA LYS A 9 -3.39 13.37 -4.71
C LYS A 9 -3.10 14.84 -4.45
N ASN A 10 -4.12 15.69 -4.43
CA ASN A 10 -3.95 17.11 -4.14
C ASN A 10 -3.43 17.36 -2.71
N ILE A 11 -3.87 16.58 -1.72
CA ILE A 11 -3.33 16.65 -0.34
C ILE A 11 -1.83 16.34 -0.31
N VAL A 12 -1.39 15.31 -1.04
CA VAL A 12 0.04 14.96 -1.15
C VAL A 12 0.82 16.07 -1.85
N LEU A 13 0.34 16.54 -3.02
CA LEU A 13 1.02 17.57 -3.81
C LEU A 13 1.13 18.93 -3.10
N THR A 14 0.18 19.24 -2.22
CA THR A 14 0.20 20.47 -1.41
C THR A 14 1.01 20.33 -0.11
N GLY A 15 1.66 19.18 0.11
CA GLY A 15 2.49 18.91 1.29
C GLY A 15 1.69 18.65 2.58
N ASN A 16 0.37 18.47 2.47
CA ASN A 16 -0.53 18.33 3.61
C ASN A 16 -0.73 16.87 4.05
N SER A 17 -0.17 15.90 3.31
CA SER A 17 -0.30 14.49 3.66
C SER A 17 0.65 14.14 4.80
N ARG A 18 0.09 13.89 5.99
CA ARG A 18 0.88 13.47 7.16
C ARG A 18 1.50 12.10 6.95
N ILE A 19 0.79 11.20 6.27
CA ILE A 19 1.29 9.85 5.99
C ILE A 19 2.49 9.92 5.05
N PHE A 20 2.35 10.60 3.91
CA PHE A 20 3.46 10.74 2.98
C PHE A 20 4.66 11.42 3.63
N ASN A 21 4.45 12.55 4.33
CA ASN A 21 5.54 13.28 4.97
C ASN A 21 6.30 12.38 5.97
N ASN A 22 5.58 11.61 6.80
CA ASN A 22 6.23 10.68 7.72
C ASN A 22 6.92 9.51 7.01
N TRP A 23 6.34 8.96 5.94
CA TRP A 23 6.97 7.88 5.19
C TRP A 23 8.24 8.36 4.47
N ALA A 24 8.24 9.57 3.92
CA ALA A 24 9.38 10.18 3.25
C ALA A 24 10.51 10.54 4.24
N GLU A 25 10.21 10.80 5.51
CA GLU A 25 11.22 10.98 6.56
C GLU A 25 11.97 9.68 6.91
N HIS A 26 11.38 8.52 6.61
CA HIS A 26 11.88 7.20 7.03
C HIS A 26 12.16 6.24 5.86
N SER A 27 12.17 6.73 4.63
CA SER A 27 12.44 5.94 3.43
C SER A 27 12.93 6.81 2.28
N SER A 28 13.30 6.19 1.17
CA SER A 28 13.72 6.88 -0.05
C SER A 28 12.57 7.22 -1.03
N ILE A 29 11.31 7.16 -0.59
CA ILE A 29 10.16 7.33 -1.49
C ILE A 29 10.00 8.79 -1.91
N THR A 30 9.59 9.00 -3.15
CA THR A 30 9.20 10.32 -3.65
C THR A 30 7.68 10.52 -3.58
N ALA A 31 7.22 11.77 -3.76
CA ALA A 31 5.79 12.05 -3.88
C ALA A 31 5.17 11.33 -5.09
N ASP A 32 5.91 11.19 -6.19
CA ASP A 32 5.45 10.49 -7.39
C ASP A 32 5.30 8.99 -7.14
N ASP A 33 6.24 8.36 -6.42
CA ASP A 33 6.13 6.96 -6.01
C ASP A 33 4.88 6.75 -5.15
N PHE A 34 4.67 7.64 -4.18
CA PHE A 34 3.51 7.58 -3.29
C PHE A 34 2.19 7.79 -4.03
N ILE A 35 2.12 8.76 -4.94
CA ILE A 35 0.92 9.04 -5.73
C ILE A 35 0.60 7.87 -6.67
N ALA A 36 1.60 7.28 -7.33
CA ALA A 36 1.41 6.11 -8.19
C ALA A 36 0.92 4.88 -7.41
N ALA A 37 1.44 4.67 -6.20
CA ALA A 37 0.95 3.63 -5.30
C ALA A 37 -0.47 3.94 -4.78
N LEU A 38 -0.76 5.21 -4.52
CA LEU A 38 -2.06 5.68 -4.04
C LEU A 38 -3.15 5.54 -5.10
N GLU A 39 -2.82 5.78 -6.37
CA GLU A 39 -3.72 5.52 -7.50
C GLU A 39 -4.07 4.03 -7.55
N TRP A 40 -3.06 3.16 -7.47
CA TRP A 40 -3.25 1.72 -7.49
C TRP A 40 -4.13 1.20 -6.35
N VAL A 41 -3.97 1.71 -5.13
CA VAL A 41 -4.82 1.31 -4.00
C VAL A 41 -6.21 1.95 -4.08
N CYS A 42 -6.37 3.14 -4.65
CA CYS A 42 -7.69 3.76 -4.84
C CYS A 42 -8.50 3.10 -5.96
N ASP A 43 -7.84 2.49 -6.94
CA ASP A 43 -8.44 1.66 -7.99
C ASP A 43 -8.67 0.20 -7.53
N ASP A 44 -8.85 -0.03 -6.22
CA ASP A 44 -9.16 -1.35 -5.66
C ASP A 44 -10.44 -1.93 -6.29
N PRO A 45 -10.38 -3.12 -6.90
CA PRO A 45 -11.55 -3.74 -7.53
C PRO A 45 -12.61 -4.19 -6.52
N LEU A 46 -12.26 -4.25 -5.23
CA LEU A 46 -12.99 -4.93 -4.17
C LEU A 46 -13.17 -6.44 -4.45
N ASP A 47 -13.42 -7.22 -3.40
CA ASP A 47 -13.84 -8.61 -3.56
C ASP A 47 -15.36 -8.69 -3.78
N ALA A 48 -15.87 -9.91 -4.01
CA ALA A 48 -17.30 -10.15 -4.24
C ALA A 48 -18.20 -9.69 -3.08
N ASN A 49 -17.64 -9.47 -1.89
CA ASN A 49 -18.35 -8.98 -0.70
C ASN A 49 -18.14 -7.47 -0.48
N GLY A 50 -17.51 -6.76 -1.43
CA GLY A 50 -17.22 -5.34 -1.33
C GLY A 50 -16.09 -5.01 -0.35
N MET A 51 -15.27 -6.00 0.05
CA MET A 51 -14.11 -5.75 0.91
C MET A 51 -12.88 -5.39 0.08
N LEU A 52 -11.97 -4.62 0.68
CA LEU A 52 -10.73 -4.21 0.04
C LEU A 52 -9.85 -5.41 -0.29
N THR A 53 -9.18 -5.33 -1.44
CA THR A 53 -8.27 -6.34 -1.99
C THR A 53 -6.84 -5.82 -2.21
N ARG A 54 -6.62 -4.51 -2.03
CA ARG A 54 -5.33 -3.84 -2.20
C ARG A 54 -4.95 -3.07 -0.95
N GLU A 55 -3.65 -3.09 -0.68
CA GLU A 55 -3.00 -2.36 0.39
C GLU A 55 -1.61 -1.94 -0.10
N ILE A 56 -1.09 -0.79 0.34
CA ILE A 56 0.31 -0.43 0.12
C ILE A 56 1.01 -0.38 1.47
N ALA A 57 2.28 -0.78 1.51
CA ALA A 57 3.09 -0.78 2.72
C ALA A 57 4.41 -0.06 2.51
N LEU A 58 4.92 0.53 3.58
CA LEU A 58 6.24 1.14 3.58
C LEU A 58 7.31 0.07 3.77
N ALA A 59 8.31 0.09 2.91
CA ALA A 59 9.59 -0.58 3.08
C ALA A 59 10.72 0.46 3.12
N PRO A 60 11.91 0.14 3.65
CA PRO A 60 13.02 1.09 3.73
C PRO A 60 13.40 1.70 2.37
N ASN A 61 13.30 0.89 1.31
CA ASN A 61 13.71 1.22 -0.04
C ASN A 61 12.56 1.54 -1.00
N GLY A 62 11.32 1.67 -0.50
CA GLY A 62 10.19 1.91 -1.39
C GLY A 62 8.81 1.61 -0.81
N ILE A 63 7.83 1.58 -1.71
CA ILE A 63 6.46 1.17 -1.40
C ILE A 63 6.23 -0.22 -1.97
N VAL A 64 5.65 -1.10 -1.15
CA VAL A 64 5.26 -2.44 -1.54
C VAL A 64 3.76 -2.49 -1.77
N LYS A 65 3.34 -2.93 -2.94
CA LYS A 65 1.94 -3.24 -3.27
C LYS A 65 1.60 -4.64 -2.78
N LEU A 66 0.53 -4.73 -2.00
CA LEU A 66 0.06 -5.93 -1.35
C LEU A 66 -1.36 -6.28 -1.79
N ARG A 67 -1.60 -7.57 -2.03
CA ARG A 67 -2.94 -8.10 -2.21
C ARG A 67 -3.48 -8.58 -0.87
N ARG A 68 -4.66 -8.10 -0.52
CA ARG A 68 -5.41 -8.45 0.68
C ARG A 68 -6.33 -9.62 0.37
N VAL A 69 -6.15 -10.73 1.08
CA VAL A 69 -7.00 -11.92 0.99
C VAL A 69 -7.87 -11.97 2.24
N ASN A 70 -9.18 -11.90 2.03
CA ASN A 70 -10.19 -11.98 3.08
C ASN A 70 -10.76 -13.39 3.12
N ASP A 71 -10.42 -14.16 4.16
CA ASP A 71 -11.10 -15.42 4.43
C ASP A 71 -12.41 -15.11 5.16
N HIS A 72 -13.50 -15.09 4.39
CA HIS A 72 -14.84 -14.82 4.91
C HIS A 72 -15.38 -15.92 5.83
N ARG A 73 -14.77 -17.12 5.83
CA ARG A 73 -15.19 -18.23 6.69
C ARG A 73 -14.58 -18.12 8.08
N THR A 74 -13.34 -17.67 8.17
CA THR A 74 -12.61 -17.53 9.46
C THR A 74 -12.52 -16.10 9.97
N GLY A 75 -12.80 -15.10 9.11
CA GLY A 75 -12.60 -13.68 9.40
C GLY A 75 -11.15 -13.23 9.31
N ILE A 76 -10.23 -14.10 8.88
CA ILE A 76 -8.80 -13.80 8.81
C ILE A 76 -8.50 -12.96 7.56
N THR A 77 -7.72 -11.90 7.73
CA THR A 77 -7.12 -11.15 6.63
C THR A 77 -5.63 -11.44 6.56
N SER A 78 -5.16 -11.78 5.36
CA SER A 78 -3.74 -11.94 5.06
C SER A 78 -3.32 -11.01 3.93
N PHE A 79 -2.06 -10.58 3.96
CA PHE A 79 -1.48 -9.69 2.96
C PHE A 79 -0.38 -10.43 2.22
N TYR A 80 -0.37 -10.32 0.90
CA TYR A 80 0.59 -11.01 0.04
C TYR A 80 1.30 -10.03 -0.88
N LYS A 81 2.62 -10.13 -0.95
CA LYS A 81 3.44 -9.43 -1.93
C LYS A 81 3.51 -10.29 -3.19
N PHE A 82 3.09 -9.71 -4.33
CA PHE A 82 3.25 -10.33 -5.65
C PHE A 82 4.29 -9.56 -6.45
N GLU A 83 5.32 -10.26 -6.95
CA GLU A 83 6.40 -9.65 -7.71
C GLU A 83 5.89 -8.88 -8.94
N GLY A 84 4.92 -9.44 -9.66
CA GLY A 84 4.34 -8.78 -10.84
C GLY A 84 3.64 -7.43 -10.57
N ASP A 85 3.17 -7.18 -9.35
CA ASP A 85 2.62 -5.87 -8.97
C ASP A 85 3.71 -4.87 -8.58
N ASN A 86 4.91 -5.37 -8.24
CA ASN A 86 6.06 -4.63 -7.71
C ASN A 86 7.23 -4.57 -8.71
N GLY A 87 6.94 -4.65 -10.02
CA GLY A 87 7.94 -4.52 -11.09
C GLY A 87 8.73 -5.80 -11.42
N GLY A 88 8.44 -6.90 -10.73
CA GLY A 88 9.03 -8.22 -10.99
C GLY A 88 8.22 -9.08 -11.98
N GLU A 89 8.59 -10.36 -12.04
CA GLU A 89 8.00 -11.33 -12.98
C GLU A 89 6.53 -11.65 -12.64
N LYS A 90 5.66 -11.61 -13.65
CA LYS A 90 4.24 -12.00 -13.51
C LYS A 90 4.11 -13.52 -13.40
N GLY A 91 3.13 -13.99 -12.63
CA GLY A 91 2.80 -15.41 -12.49
C GLY A 91 3.52 -16.15 -11.34
N LYS A 92 4.44 -15.48 -10.63
CA LYS A 92 4.98 -16.01 -9.37
C LYS A 92 3.93 -16.02 -8.27
N LEU A 93 3.98 -17.06 -7.43
CA LEU A 93 3.20 -17.15 -6.21
C LEU A 93 3.54 -15.98 -5.28
N GLY A 94 2.52 -15.38 -4.69
CA GLY A 94 2.70 -14.31 -3.72
C GLY A 94 3.28 -14.83 -2.41
N THR A 95 4.12 -14.03 -1.76
CA THR A 95 4.67 -14.32 -0.43
C THR A 95 3.87 -13.60 0.64
N ILE A 96 3.65 -14.23 1.80
CA ILE A 96 2.98 -13.58 2.92
C ILE A 96 3.82 -12.39 3.39
N TRP A 97 3.18 -11.24 3.52
CA TRP A 97 3.81 -10.02 4.01
C TRP A 97 3.85 -9.99 5.54
N GLY A 98 5.06 -10.00 6.09
CA GLY A 98 5.34 -9.90 7.51
C GLY A 98 5.79 -8.51 7.98
N GLY A 99 5.88 -7.53 7.08
CA GLY A 99 6.57 -6.27 7.34
C GLY A 99 8.05 -6.35 6.94
N GLU A 100 8.76 -5.24 7.13
CA GLU A 100 10.18 -5.08 6.78
C GLU A 100 10.98 -4.57 7.97
N VAL A 101 12.27 -4.89 7.96
CA VAL A 101 13.24 -4.39 8.94
C VAL A 101 13.78 -3.05 8.47
N PHE A 102 13.74 -2.04 9.33
CA PHE A 102 14.27 -0.71 9.05
C PHE A 102 15.67 -0.54 9.66
N ASP A 103 16.33 0.58 9.37
CA ASP A 103 17.74 0.84 9.74
C ASP A 103 18.03 0.77 11.24
N ASP A 104 17.01 0.94 12.07
CA ASP A 104 17.12 0.80 13.53
C ASP A 104 16.98 -0.65 14.02
N GLY A 105 16.90 -1.62 13.10
CA GLY A 105 16.80 -3.05 13.38
C GLY A 105 15.40 -3.54 13.74
N PHE A 106 14.39 -2.67 13.77
CA PHE A 106 13.03 -3.05 14.13
C PHE A 106 12.18 -3.39 12.91
N MET A 107 11.46 -4.51 12.99
CA MET A 107 10.46 -4.89 12.01
C MET A 107 9.19 -4.04 12.18
N ARG A 108 8.69 -3.48 11.09
CA ARG A 108 7.45 -2.69 11.08
C ARG A 108 6.48 -3.14 10.01
N LYS A 109 5.20 -3.05 10.32
CA LYS A 109 4.06 -3.28 9.42
C LYS A 109 3.28 -1.98 9.25
N ILE A 110 3.85 -1.03 8.52
CA ILE A 110 3.20 0.25 8.24
C ILE A 110 2.51 0.11 6.88
N SER A 111 1.18 0.22 6.87
CA SER A 111 0.40 0.09 5.65
C SER A 111 -0.69 1.15 5.54
N LEU A 112 -1.20 1.30 4.31
CA LEU A 112 -2.27 2.19 3.95
C LEU A 112 -3.22 1.47 2.99
N SER A 113 -4.50 1.62 3.26
CA SER A 113 -5.59 1.15 2.42
C SER A 113 -6.29 2.31 1.72
N ALA A 114 -7.16 1.98 0.76
CA ALA A 114 -7.98 2.99 0.10
C ALA A 114 -8.83 3.80 1.08
N LYS A 115 -9.21 3.26 2.24
CA LYS A 115 -10.11 3.94 3.19
C LYS A 115 -9.41 4.99 4.05
N ASP A 116 -8.09 4.92 4.17
CA ASP A 116 -7.33 5.77 5.10
C ASP A 116 -7.18 7.20 4.57
N ARG A 117 -7.17 8.19 5.47
CA ARG A 117 -6.90 9.58 5.10
C ARG A 117 -5.39 9.76 4.97
N VAL A 118 -4.95 10.36 3.86
CA VAL A 118 -3.54 10.70 3.61
C VAL A 118 -3.17 12.03 4.22
#